data_AF-A0A915N345-F1
#
_entry.id   AF-A0A915N345-F1
#
_cell.length_a   1.000
_cell.length_b   1.000
_cell.length_c   1.000
_cell.angle_alpha   90.00
_cell.angle_beta   90.00
_cell.angle_gamma   90.00
#
_symmetry.space_group_name_H-M   'P 1'
#
loop_
_entity.id
_entity.type
_entity.pdbx_description
1 polymer ?
#
loop_
_entity_poly.entity_id
_entity_poly.type
_entity_poly.pdbx_seq_one_letter_code
_entity_poly.pdbx_strand_id
1 'polypeptide(L)'
;MPDSNIILMLADNIPCNARNPSPAAIYNNAHSHQNLFLEDTEVDYRGYEVTAENLVRLLTSRQINSTPRNKRLLSNSQSNVLIYLTGHGGEGFLKFQDAEELTSQDLADAIETMWQQKKYNELMLIADTCQSESMYQLIYSPNVLATSSSLVGEDSLSHHNDRSIGVYIIDRYAYNMQQFLDEKVLALESNSSLENFVKYCDKSKCISTVGVRRDLYDKSLKEVRVTDFFGARRYAHPFNSNDFNFDWSTL
;
A
#
# COMPACT_ATOMS: atom_id res chain seq x y z
N MET A 1 2.88 -1.62 13.13
CA MET A 1 3.91 -2.40 12.41
C MET A 1 5.25 -1.68 12.58
N PRO A 2 6.37 -2.37 12.86
CA PRO A 2 7.68 -1.71 12.85
C PRO A 2 8.07 -1.36 11.40
N ASP A 3 8.80 -0.27 11.23
CA ASP A 3 9.23 0.23 9.92
C ASP A 3 10.10 -0.79 9.16
N SER A 4 10.92 -1.58 9.88
CA SER A 4 11.72 -2.67 9.31
C SER A 4 10.95 -3.77 8.59
N ASN A 5 9.61 -3.76 8.66
CA ASN A 5 8.72 -4.70 7.99
C ASN A 5 7.91 -4.04 6.86
N ILE A 6 8.13 -2.76 6.58
CA ILE A 6 7.49 -1.98 5.53
C ILE A 6 8.58 -1.71 4.48
N ILE A 7 8.22 -1.90 3.21
CA ILE A 7 9.08 -1.49 2.09
C ILE A 7 8.29 -0.46 1.29
N LEU A 8 8.77 0.78 1.24
CA LEU A 8 8.12 1.88 0.55
C LEU A 8 8.87 2.26 -0.73
N MET A 9 8.21 2.07 -1.87
CA MET A 9 8.71 2.45 -3.20
C MET A 9 7.93 3.66 -3.71
N LEU A 10 8.57 4.83 -3.79
CA LEU A 10 7.96 6.07 -4.30
C LEU A 10 8.65 6.54 -5.57
N ALA A 11 7.92 6.50 -6.68
CA ALA A 11 8.40 6.90 -7.99
C ALA A 11 8.71 8.41 -8.04
N ASP A 12 7.88 9.23 -7.39
CA ASP A 12 8.01 10.69 -7.38
C ASP A 12 8.35 11.23 -6.01
N ASN A 13 9.18 12.29 -5.99
CA ASN A 13 9.45 13.08 -4.80
C ASN A 13 8.48 14.26 -4.70
N ILE A 14 7.20 13.94 -4.45
CA ILE A 14 6.12 14.93 -4.28
C ILE A 14 6.40 15.96 -3.16
N PRO A 15 6.96 15.60 -1.98
CA PRO A 15 7.26 16.57 -0.92
C PRO A 15 8.23 17.68 -1.35
N CYS A 16 9.17 17.38 -2.26
CA CYS A 16 10.15 18.34 -2.78
C CYS A 16 9.84 18.84 -4.20
N ASN A 17 8.65 18.56 -4.73
CA ASN A 17 8.29 18.99 -6.07
C ASN A 17 8.07 20.51 -6.09
N ALA A 18 8.64 21.21 -7.08
CA ALA A 18 8.50 22.68 -7.20
C ALA A 18 7.05 23.14 -7.42
N ARG A 19 6.16 22.24 -7.85
CA ARG A 19 4.71 22.50 -7.98
C ARG A 19 3.94 22.27 -6.68
N ASN A 20 4.55 21.68 -5.66
CA ASN A 20 3.93 21.50 -4.36
C ASN A 20 3.99 22.82 -3.57
N PRO A 21 2.85 23.46 -3.27
CA PRO A 21 2.82 24.73 -2.55
C PRO A 21 3.15 24.57 -1.06
N SER A 22 3.17 23.33 -0.54
CA SER A 22 3.51 23.01 0.84
C SER A 22 4.78 22.13 0.89
N PRO A 23 5.97 22.75 0.95
CA PRO A 23 7.23 22.01 0.99
C PRO A 23 7.27 21.00 2.14
N ALA A 24 7.85 19.82 1.88
CA ALA A 24 7.98 18.73 2.83
C ALA A 24 6.65 18.20 3.40
N ALA A 25 5.52 18.43 2.71
CA ALA A 25 4.22 17.92 3.11
C ALA A 25 3.49 17.22 1.95
N ILE A 26 2.70 16.20 2.30
CA ILE A 26 1.74 15.52 1.41
C ILE A 26 0.41 15.45 2.13
N TYR A 27 -0.68 15.78 1.42
CA TYR A 27 -2.04 15.71 1.94
C TYR A 27 -2.91 14.84 1.03
N ASN A 28 -3.82 14.06 1.63
CA ASN A 28 -4.82 13.23 0.94
C ASN A 28 -6.26 13.76 1.07
N ASN A 29 -6.43 14.92 1.68
CA ASN A 29 -7.75 15.53 1.88
C ASN A 29 -7.73 17.00 1.46
N ALA A 30 -8.87 17.48 0.98
CA ALA A 30 -9.01 18.81 0.40
C ALA A 30 -8.76 19.96 1.39
N HIS A 31 -8.67 19.66 2.69
CA HIS A 31 -8.47 20.66 3.74
C HIS A 31 -7.07 20.58 4.38
N SER A 32 -6.17 19.73 3.86
CA SER A 32 -4.81 19.56 4.39
C SER A 32 -4.75 19.28 5.91
N HIS A 33 -5.73 18.55 6.45
CA HIS A 33 -5.86 18.34 7.90
C HIS A 33 -4.72 17.53 8.51
N GLN A 34 -4.05 16.68 7.72
CA GLN A 34 -3.00 15.81 8.20
C GLN A 34 -1.91 15.65 7.14
N ASN A 35 -0.69 16.07 7.48
CA ASN A 35 0.49 15.75 6.67
C ASN A 35 0.78 14.25 6.79
N LEU A 36 0.83 13.55 5.66
CA LEU A 36 1.16 12.13 5.59
C LEU A 36 2.67 11.88 5.48
N PHE A 37 3.42 12.89 5.04
CA PHE A 37 4.87 12.82 4.98
C PHE A 37 5.43 13.23 6.34
N LEU A 38 5.45 12.26 7.27
CA LEU A 38 5.96 12.42 8.62
C LEU A 38 7.50 12.36 8.62
N GLU A 39 8.14 12.97 9.63
CA GLU A 39 9.60 12.99 9.77
C GLU A 39 10.25 11.59 9.82
N ASP A 40 9.50 10.60 10.29
CA ASP A 40 9.91 9.20 10.42
C ASP A 40 9.54 8.33 9.20
N THR A 41 9.06 8.94 8.09
CA THR A 41 8.74 8.19 6.87
C THR A 41 10.03 7.70 6.19
N GLU A 42 10.30 6.40 6.27
CA GLU A 42 11.41 5.78 5.55
C GLU A 42 10.98 5.38 4.13
N VAL A 43 11.59 6.01 3.12
CA VAL A 43 11.39 5.65 1.71
C VAL A 43 12.60 4.83 1.23
N ASP A 44 12.38 3.54 0.97
CA ASP A 44 13.43 2.56 0.63
C ASP A 44 13.89 2.64 -0.81
N TYR A 45 12.94 2.76 -1.75
CA TYR A 45 13.24 2.92 -3.17
C TYR A 45 12.65 4.25 -3.65
N ARG A 46 13.50 5.11 -4.23
CA ARG A 46 13.13 6.48 -4.62
C ARG A 46 13.44 6.70 -6.09
N GLY A 47 12.55 7.40 -6.79
CA GLY A 47 12.84 7.86 -8.15
C GLY A 47 13.22 6.70 -9.07
N TYR A 48 14.40 6.80 -9.70
CA TYR A 48 14.94 5.81 -10.62
C TYR A 48 15.15 4.41 -10.05
N GLU A 49 15.14 4.24 -8.72
CA GLU A 49 15.19 2.90 -8.11
C GLU A 49 13.82 2.18 -8.15
N VAL A 50 12.73 2.89 -8.43
CA VAL A 50 11.38 2.34 -8.52
C VAL A 50 11.14 1.83 -9.93
N THR A 51 11.59 0.60 -10.16
CA THR A 51 11.46 -0.13 -11.43
C THR A 51 10.68 -1.43 -11.23
N ALA A 52 10.07 -1.95 -12.29
CA ALA A 52 9.38 -3.25 -12.25
C ALA A 52 10.38 -4.36 -11.89
N GLU A 53 11.60 -4.28 -12.43
CA GLU A 53 12.70 -5.20 -12.13
C GLU A 53 13.06 -5.23 -10.64
N ASN A 54 13.18 -4.06 -9.99
CA ASN A 54 13.53 -4.00 -8.58
C ASN A 54 12.43 -4.55 -7.69
N LEU A 55 11.14 -4.34 -8.03
CA LEU A 55 10.03 -4.97 -7.33
C LEU A 55 10.09 -6.50 -7.47
N VAL A 56 10.27 -7.03 -8.69
CA VAL A 56 10.38 -8.49 -8.91
C VAL A 56 11.59 -9.06 -8.15
N ARG A 57 12.75 -8.38 -8.17
CA ARG A 57 13.92 -8.77 -7.38
C ARG A 57 13.65 -8.75 -5.88
N LEU A 58 12.89 -7.78 -5.40
CA LEU A 58 12.51 -7.65 -3.99
C LEU A 58 11.70 -8.86 -3.53
N LEU A 59 10.64 -9.19 -4.27
CA LEU A 59 9.74 -10.31 -3.97
C LEU A 59 10.50 -11.65 -4.02
N THR A 60 11.31 -11.84 -5.07
CA THR A 60 12.03 -13.10 -5.33
C THR A 60 13.36 -13.27 -4.58
N SER A 61 13.74 -12.31 -3.72
CA SER A 61 15.02 -12.30 -3.00
C SER A 61 16.26 -12.32 -3.92
N ARG A 62 16.18 -11.71 -5.10
CA ARG A 62 17.26 -11.67 -6.10
C ARG A 62 18.07 -10.36 -6.06
N GLN A 63 18.04 -9.62 -4.95
CA GLN A 63 18.92 -8.46 -4.78
C GLN A 63 20.37 -8.89 -4.54
N ILE A 64 21.32 -8.05 -4.95
CA ILE A 64 22.77 -8.28 -4.74
C ILE A 64 23.11 -8.33 -3.24
N ASN A 65 24.19 -9.04 -2.86
CA ASN A 65 24.55 -9.22 -1.45
C ASN A 65 24.83 -7.90 -0.69
N SER A 66 25.28 -6.86 -1.39
CA SER A 66 25.51 -5.53 -0.81
C SER A 66 24.24 -4.70 -0.61
N THR A 67 23.06 -5.16 -1.08
CA THR A 67 21.81 -4.44 -0.89
C THR A 67 21.51 -4.28 0.62
N PRO A 68 21.25 -3.05 1.08
CA PRO A 68 20.92 -2.75 2.48
C PRO A 68 19.74 -3.55 3.02
N ARG A 69 19.67 -3.71 4.35
CA ARG A 69 18.64 -4.51 5.02
C ARG A 69 17.22 -3.96 4.80
N ASN A 70 17.05 -2.64 4.88
CA ASN A 70 15.78 -1.94 4.65
C ASN A 70 15.26 -2.09 3.21
N LYS A 71 16.13 -2.44 2.25
CA LYS A 71 15.72 -2.76 0.87
C LYS A 71 15.50 -4.27 0.62
N ARG A 72 15.17 -5.04 1.66
CA ARG A 72 14.96 -6.48 1.56
C ARG A 72 13.67 -6.90 2.25
N LEU A 73 12.87 -7.70 1.55
CA LEU A 73 11.72 -8.38 2.14
C LEU A 73 12.21 -9.64 2.87
N LEU A 74 12.34 -9.53 4.21
CA LEU A 74 12.83 -10.60 5.10
C LEU A 74 11.69 -11.50 5.64
N SER A 75 10.66 -11.73 4.83
CA SER A 75 9.52 -12.56 5.18
C SER A 75 9.84 -14.06 5.08
N ASN A 76 9.07 -14.87 5.80
CA ASN A 76 9.24 -16.32 5.85
C ASN A 76 7.87 -17.03 5.92
N SER A 77 7.87 -18.34 6.14
CA SER A 77 6.67 -19.18 6.12
C SER A 77 5.66 -18.89 7.23
N GLN A 78 5.99 -18.01 8.19
CA GLN A 78 5.10 -17.55 9.26
C GLN A 78 4.64 -16.10 9.04
N SER A 79 5.14 -15.42 8.01
CA SER A 79 4.85 -14.01 7.76
C SER A 79 3.58 -13.86 6.93
N ASN A 80 2.67 -12.99 7.35
CA ASN A 80 1.63 -12.48 6.46
C ASN A 80 2.20 -11.29 5.68
N VAL A 81 2.01 -11.29 4.36
CA VAL A 81 2.58 -10.28 3.47
C VAL A 81 1.45 -9.52 2.79
N LEU A 82 1.49 -8.18 2.86
CA LEU A 82 0.61 -7.30 2.09
C LEU A 82 1.44 -6.65 0.97
N ILE A 83 0.97 -6.80 -0.27
CA ILE A 83 1.48 -6.08 -1.43
C ILE A 83 0.40 -5.11 -1.87
N TYR A 84 0.67 -3.80 -1.77
CA TYR A 84 -0.20 -2.75 -2.29
C TYR A 84 0.48 -2.08 -3.49
N LEU A 85 -0.16 -2.19 -4.65
CA LEU A 85 0.29 -1.58 -5.90
C LEU A 85 -0.72 -0.52 -6.30
N THR A 86 -0.27 0.71 -6.47
CA THR A 86 -1.11 1.83 -6.93
C THR A 86 -0.39 2.62 -8.01
N GLY A 87 -1.14 3.09 -9.00
CA GLY A 87 -0.61 3.85 -10.13
C GLY A 87 -1.52 3.75 -11.35
N HIS A 88 -0.96 4.09 -12.50
CA HIS A 88 -1.64 3.93 -13.79
C HIS A 88 -1.36 2.56 -14.40
N GLY A 89 -2.33 2.00 -15.11
CA GLY A 89 -2.24 0.67 -15.70
C GLY A 89 -3.39 0.42 -16.65
N GLY A 90 -3.50 -0.83 -17.09
CA GLY A 90 -4.54 -1.30 -17.99
C GLY A 90 -4.72 -2.81 -17.85
N GLU A 91 -5.31 -3.44 -18.88
CA GLU A 91 -5.51 -4.89 -18.86
C GLU A 91 -4.16 -5.64 -18.84
N GLY A 92 -3.85 -6.26 -17.72
CA GLY A 92 -2.69 -7.12 -17.54
C GLY A 92 -1.38 -6.41 -17.20
N PHE A 93 -1.39 -5.10 -16.91
CA PHE A 93 -0.16 -4.38 -16.56
C PHE A 93 -0.37 -3.15 -15.66
N LEU A 94 0.68 -2.79 -14.92
CA LEU A 94 0.82 -1.53 -14.18
C LEU A 94 2.11 -0.81 -14.60
N LYS A 95 2.04 0.48 -14.86
CA LYS A 95 3.17 1.29 -15.33
C LYS A 95 4.10 1.70 -14.20
N PHE A 96 5.40 1.61 -14.47
CA PHE A 96 6.48 2.12 -13.64
C PHE A 96 7.21 3.24 -14.39
N GLN A 97 7.26 4.44 -13.79
CA GLN A 97 8.02 5.60 -14.30
C GLN A 97 7.76 5.94 -15.79
N ASP A 98 6.53 5.72 -16.28
CA ASP A 98 6.08 5.92 -17.68
C ASP A 98 6.89 5.18 -18.78
N ALA A 99 7.86 4.35 -18.41
CA ALA A 99 8.80 3.70 -19.33
C ALA A 99 8.78 2.17 -19.24
N GLU A 100 8.45 1.62 -18.07
CA GLU A 100 8.40 0.19 -17.81
C GLU A 100 6.99 -0.24 -17.40
N GLU A 101 6.71 -1.53 -17.52
CA GLU A 101 5.45 -2.12 -17.13
C GLU A 101 5.72 -3.38 -16.31
N LEU A 102 5.05 -3.50 -15.16
CA LEU A 102 4.91 -4.76 -14.45
C LEU A 102 3.70 -5.49 -15.02
N THR A 103 3.92 -6.64 -15.65
CA THR A 103 2.83 -7.44 -16.20
C THR A 103 2.19 -8.34 -15.12
N SER A 104 0.94 -8.75 -15.34
CA SER A 104 0.25 -9.71 -14.48
C SER A 104 0.96 -11.07 -14.44
N GLN A 105 1.65 -11.45 -15.52
CA GLN A 105 2.48 -12.66 -15.59
C GLN A 105 3.73 -12.53 -14.72
N ASP A 106 4.46 -11.41 -14.81
CA ASP A 106 5.65 -11.17 -13.97
C ASP A 106 5.28 -11.19 -12.48
N LEU A 107 4.13 -10.60 -12.13
CA LEU A 107 3.63 -10.60 -10.76
C LEU A 107 3.25 -12.02 -10.29
N ALA A 108 2.56 -12.80 -11.13
CA ALA A 108 2.20 -14.18 -10.82
C ALA A 108 3.43 -15.06 -10.60
N ASP A 109 4.44 -14.96 -11.48
CA ASP A 109 5.68 -15.75 -11.36
C ASP A 109 6.55 -15.31 -10.18
N ALA A 110 6.54 -14.02 -9.83
CA ALA A 110 7.20 -13.52 -8.63
C ALA A 110 6.54 -14.06 -7.35
N ILE A 111 5.20 -14.07 -7.28
CA ILE A 111 4.45 -14.63 -6.15
C ILE A 111 4.65 -16.14 -6.05
N GLU A 112 4.70 -16.86 -7.19
CA GLU A 112 5.03 -18.29 -7.18
C GLU A 112 6.44 -18.54 -6.65
N THR A 113 7.41 -17.73 -7.05
CA THR A 113 8.77 -17.82 -6.51
C THR A 113 8.77 -17.58 -5.00
N MET A 114 7.97 -16.63 -4.49
CA MET A 114 7.81 -16.40 -3.06
C MET A 114 7.23 -17.63 -2.34
N TRP A 115 6.22 -18.26 -2.94
CA TRP A 115 5.60 -19.47 -2.40
C TRP A 115 6.60 -20.63 -2.31
N GLN A 116 7.30 -20.92 -3.41
CA GLN A 116 8.30 -21.98 -3.47
C GLN A 116 9.45 -21.77 -2.47
N GLN A 117 9.84 -20.52 -2.25
CA GLN A 117 10.85 -20.13 -1.26
C GLN A 117 10.30 -20.02 0.17
N LYS A 118 9.01 -20.33 0.38
CA LYS A 118 8.32 -20.25 1.68
C LYS A 118 8.43 -18.88 2.33
N LYS A 119 8.17 -17.82 1.55
CA LYS A 119 8.32 -16.42 1.97
C LYS A 119 7.05 -15.80 2.55
N TYR A 120 5.94 -16.54 2.59
CA TYR A 120 4.74 -16.10 3.26
C TYR A 120 3.96 -17.30 3.80
N ASN A 121 3.20 -17.05 4.87
CA ASN A 121 2.10 -17.88 5.35
C ASN A 121 0.83 -17.57 4.55
N GLU A 122 0.49 -16.27 4.48
CA GLU A 122 -0.64 -15.72 3.73
C GLU A 122 -0.19 -14.45 3.00
N LEU A 123 -0.70 -14.24 1.79
CA LEU A 123 -0.41 -13.05 1.00
C LEU A 123 -1.71 -12.34 0.63
N MET A 124 -1.77 -11.05 0.89
CA MET A 124 -2.83 -10.17 0.39
C MET A 124 -2.25 -9.26 -0.69
N LEU A 125 -2.85 -9.28 -1.88
CA LEU A 125 -2.54 -8.37 -2.97
C LEU A 125 -3.68 -7.36 -3.14
N ILE A 126 -3.35 -6.08 -3.11
CA ILE A 126 -4.26 -4.98 -3.42
C ILE A 126 -3.73 -4.28 -4.67
N ALA A 127 -4.46 -4.40 -5.77
CA ALA A 127 -4.16 -3.70 -7.02
C ALA A 127 -5.09 -2.50 -7.16
N ASP A 128 -4.55 -1.28 -7.14
CA ASP A 128 -5.31 -0.04 -7.25
C ASP A 128 -4.91 0.75 -8.50
N THR A 129 -5.53 0.41 -9.61
CA THR A 129 -5.32 0.99 -10.94
C THR A 129 -6.55 0.73 -11.82
N CYS A 130 -6.65 1.37 -12.98
CA CYS A 130 -7.62 0.98 -14.02
C CYS A 130 -7.44 -0.50 -14.40
N GLN A 131 -8.56 -1.18 -14.61
CA GLN A 131 -8.66 -2.60 -14.95
C GLN A 131 -7.87 -3.54 -14.00
N SER A 132 -7.78 -3.17 -12.73
CA SER A 132 -6.88 -3.79 -11.75
C SER A 132 -7.18 -5.26 -11.45
N GLU A 133 -8.40 -5.75 -11.71
CA GLU A 133 -8.71 -7.19 -11.61
C GLU A 133 -7.77 -8.06 -12.45
N SER A 134 -7.39 -7.57 -13.65
CA SER A 134 -6.50 -8.29 -14.56
C SER A 134 -5.12 -8.59 -13.97
N MET A 135 -4.66 -7.82 -12.98
CA MET A 135 -3.34 -7.98 -12.37
C MET A 135 -3.18 -9.29 -11.60
N TYR A 136 -4.27 -9.87 -11.08
CA TYR A 136 -4.21 -11.07 -10.26
C TYR A 136 -4.83 -12.31 -10.90
N GLN A 137 -5.40 -12.21 -12.11
CA GLN A 137 -6.07 -13.34 -12.78
C GLN A 137 -5.13 -14.51 -13.06
N LEU A 138 -3.86 -14.22 -13.35
CA LEU A 138 -2.85 -15.23 -13.67
C LEU A 138 -2.15 -15.80 -12.43
N ILE A 139 -2.41 -15.29 -11.23
CA ILE A 139 -1.84 -15.86 -10.00
C ILE A 139 -2.38 -17.28 -9.81
N TYR A 140 -1.52 -18.22 -9.44
CA TYR A 140 -1.87 -19.63 -9.20
C TYR A 140 -1.32 -20.18 -7.88
N SER A 141 -0.55 -19.39 -7.14
CA SER A 141 0.04 -19.80 -5.87
C SER A 141 -1.01 -19.78 -4.75
N PRO A 142 -0.98 -20.77 -3.83
CA PRO A 142 -1.95 -20.87 -2.75
C PRO A 142 -1.73 -19.80 -1.67
N ASN A 143 -2.72 -19.69 -0.79
CA ASN A 143 -2.80 -18.73 0.32
C ASN A 143 -2.72 -17.26 -0.13
N VAL A 144 -3.22 -16.96 -1.34
CA VAL A 144 -3.26 -15.61 -1.89
C VAL A 144 -4.70 -15.09 -1.93
N LEU A 145 -4.96 -14.02 -1.19
CA LEU A 145 -6.16 -13.21 -1.32
C LEU A 145 -5.84 -12.00 -2.20
N ALA A 146 -6.62 -11.75 -3.24
CA ALA A 146 -6.43 -10.56 -4.08
C ALA A 146 -7.69 -9.70 -4.13
N THR A 147 -7.51 -8.38 -4.17
CA THR A 147 -8.58 -7.40 -4.37
C THR A 147 -8.12 -6.28 -5.31
N SER A 148 -9.06 -5.72 -6.05
CA SER A 148 -8.82 -4.65 -7.01
C SER A 148 -9.71 -3.44 -6.76
N SER A 149 -9.26 -2.26 -7.22
CA SER A 149 -10.11 -1.06 -7.23
C SER A 149 -11.09 -1.02 -8.39
N SER A 150 -10.88 -1.77 -9.47
CA SER A 150 -11.82 -1.90 -10.59
C SER A 150 -11.78 -3.29 -11.25
N LEU A 151 -12.85 -3.65 -11.96
CA LEU A 151 -12.90 -4.85 -12.80
C LEU A 151 -12.31 -4.59 -14.19
N VAL A 152 -12.06 -5.65 -14.96
CA VAL A 152 -11.66 -5.52 -16.38
C VAL A 152 -12.75 -4.76 -17.16
N GLY A 153 -12.33 -3.78 -17.95
CA GLY A 153 -13.23 -2.86 -18.66
C GLY A 153 -13.77 -1.69 -17.83
N GLU A 154 -13.41 -1.56 -16.55
CA GLU A 154 -13.73 -0.39 -15.71
C GLU A 154 -12.47 0.41 -15.34
N ASP A 155 -12.61 1.73 -15.37
CA ASP A 155 -11.58 2.66 -14.86
C ASP A 155 -11.62 2.72 -13.33
N SER A 156 -10.44 2.90 -12.70
CA SER A 156 -10.35 3.40 -11.33
C SER A 156 -10.35 4.92 -11.36
N LEU A 157 -10.93 5.55 -10.35
CA LEU A 157 -11.23 6.98 -10.36
C LEU A 157 -10.57 7.72 -9.21
N SER A 158 -10.05 8.90 -9.50
CA SER A 158 -9.47 9.78 -8.50
C SER A 158 -10.54 10.51 -7.66
N HIS A 159 -10.13 11.00 -6.50
CA HIS A 159 -10.94 11.71 -5.51
C HIS A 159 -10.20 12.98 -5.03
N HIS A 160 -10.95 13.94 -4.47
CA HIS A 160 -10.44 15.23 -3.97
C HIS A 160 -9.56 16.01 -4.98
N ASN A 161 -10.21 16.79 -5.85
CA ASN A 161 -9.49 17.73 -6.71
C ASN A 161 -8.97 18.91 -5.87
N ASP A 162 -7.66 19.13 -5.87
CA ASP A 162 -7.06 20.35 -5.35
C ASP A 162 -6.89 21.36 -6.48
N ARG A 163 -7.75 22.39 -6.47
CA ARG A 163 -7.75 23.44 -7.48
C ARG A 163 -6.50 24.33 -7.45
N SER A 164 -5.78 24.38 -6.34
CA SER A 164 -4.58 25.22 -6.21
C SER A 164 -3.41 24.65 -7.01
N ILE A 165 -3.32 23.33 -7.11
CA ILE A 165 -2.29 22.59 -7.86
C ILE A 165 -2.82 21.95 -9.15
N GLY A 166 -4.16 21.92 -9.33
CA GLY A 166 -4.81 21.43 -10.54
C GLY A 166 -4.80 19.92 -10.71
N VAL A 167 -4.58 19.16 -9.64
CA VAL A 167 -4.50 17.68 -9.66
C VAL A 167 -5.42 17.07 -8.60
N TYR A 168 -5.73 15.79 -8.77
CA TYR A 168 -6.36 14.98 -7.72
C TYR A 168 -5.28 14.47 -6.76
N ILE A 169 -5.59 14.40 -5.47
CA ILE A 169 -4.59 14.11 -4.41
C ILE A 169 -4.70 12.71 -3.81
N ILE A 170 -5.75 11.95 -4.15
CA ILE A 170 -5.94 10.58 -3.70
C ILE A 170 -6.91 9.85 -4.64
N ASP A 171 -6.81 8.52 -4.75
CA ASP A 171 -7.78 7.71 -5.48
C ASP A 171 -8.99 7.31 -4.63
N ARG A 172 -10.16 7.08 -5.26
CA ARG A 172 -11.41 6.76 -4.56
C ARG A 172 -11.30 5.51 -3.70
N TYR A 173 -10.66 4.48 -4.25
CA TYR A 173 -10.45 3.23 -3.55
C TYR A 173 -9.54 3.45 -2.34
N ALA A 174 -8.34 4.02 -2.55
CA ALA A 174 -7.41 4.39 -1.49
C ALA A 174 -8.06 5.22 -0.38
N TYR A 175 -8.83 6.26 -0.75
CA TYR A 175 -9.55 7.10 0.20
C TYR A 175 -10.51 6.29 1.07
N ASN A 176 -11.37 5.47 0.46
CA ASN A 176 -12.34 4.68 1.23
C ASN A 176 -11.67 3.59 2.07
N MET A 177 -10.61 2.95 1.58
CA MET A 177 -9.85 1.96 2.37
C MET A 177 -9.18 2.63 3.57
N GLN A 178 -8.62 3.82 3.39
CA GLN A 178 -8.06 4.58 4.51
C GLN A 178 -9.13 4.97 5.52
N GLN A 179 -10.30 5.49 5.08
CA GLN A 179 -11.41 5.80 5.99
C GLN A 179 -11.85 4.55 6.78
N PHE A 180 -11.91 3.38 6.15
CA PHE A 180 -12.19 2.14 6.86
C PHE A 180 -11.15 1.85 7.95
N LEU A 181 -9.86 1.94 7.62
CA LEU A 181 -8.79 1.68 8.58
C LEU A 181 -8.84 2.67 9.76
N ASP A 182 -9.04 3.95 9.47
CA ASP A 182 -9.11 5.02 10.47
C ASP A 182 -10.34 4.91 11.40
N GLU A 183 -11.48 4.45 10.86
CA GLU A 183 -12.74 4.33 11.62
C GLU A 183 -12.92 2.98 12.33
N LYS A 184 -12.39 1.90 11.75
CA LYS A 184 -12.71 0.52 12.16
C LYS A 184 -11.51 -0.23 12.76
N VAL A 185 -10.27 0.18 12.49
CA VAL A 185 -9.05 -0.49 12.95
C VAL A 185 -8.27 0.40 13.92
N LEU A 186 -8.88 0.63 15.09
CA LEU A 186 -8.36 1.56 16.10
C LEU A 186 -7.24 0.95 16.96
N ALA A 187 -7.26 -0.37 17.15
CA ALA A 187 -6.31 -1.12 17.96
C ALA A 187 -6.03 -2.52 17.37
N LEU A 188 -5.01 -3.22 17.87
CA LEU A 188 -4.61 -4.55 17.34
C LEU A 188 -5.68 -5.62 17.58
N GLU A 189 -6.52 -5.41 18.60
CA GLU A 189 -7.66 -6.25 18.98
C GLU A 189 -8.95 -5.93 18.21
N SER A 190 -8.91 -5.01 17.24
CA SER A 190 -10.08 -4.69 16.42
C SER A 190 -10.58 -5.93 15.68
N ASN A 191 -11.86 -6.25 15.83
CA ASN A 191 -12.48 -7.46 15.25
C ASN A 191 -13.02 -7.24 13.83
N SER A 192 -12.65 -6.16 13.16
CA SER A 192 -13.05 -5.92 11.78
C SER A 192 -12.44 -6.97 10.86
N SER A 193 -13.30 -7.66 10.12
CA SER A 193 -12.90 -8.74 9.22
C SER A 193 -12.52 -8.22 7.84
N LEU A 194 -11.77 -9.02 7.06
CA LEU A 194 -11.47 -8.69 5.66
C LEU A 194 -12.73 -8.61 4.80
N GLU A 195 -13.81 -9.31 5.16
CA GLU A 195 -15.11 -9.14 4.51
C GLU A 195 -15.63 -7.69 4.67
N ASN A 196 -15.53 -7.12 5.88
CA ASN A 196 -15.93 -5.74 6.12
C ASN A 196 -15.05 -4.76 5.34
N PHE A 197 -13.74 -5.04 5.24
CA PHE A 197 -12.79 -4.22 4.50
C PHE A 197 -13.14 -4.15 3.00
N VAL A 198 -13.23 -5.30 2.32
CA VAL A 198 -13.48 -5.32 0.86
C VAL A 198 -14.88 -4.84 0.48
N LYS A 199 -15.85 -4.90 1.40
CA LYS A 199 -17.21 -4.37 1.19
C LYS A 199 -17.34 -2.88 1.52
N TYR A 200 -16.34 -2.25 2.15
CA TYR A 200 -16.47 -0.87 2.60
C TYR A 200 -16.58 0.12 1.45
N CYS A 201 -15.92 -0.14 0.33
CA CYS A 201 -16.04 0.64 -0.89
C CYS A 201 -16.95 -0.07 -1.90
N ASP A 202 -18.26 0.07 -1.70
CA ASP A 202 -19.23 -0.35 -2.70
C ASP A 202 -19.16 0.52 -3.97
N LYS A 203 -19.88 0.10 -5.01
CA LYS A 203 -19.92 0.81 -6.30
C LYS A 203 -20.43 2.25 -6.19
N SER A 204 -21.22 2.60 -5.17
CA SER A 204 -21.68 3.98 -4.97
C SER A 204 -20.58 4.89 -4.45
N LYS A 205 -19.65 4.36 -3.64
CA LYS A 205 -18.50 5.10 -3.09
C LYS A 205 -17.32 5.13 -4.05
N CYS A 206 -16.94 3.96 -4.56
CA CYS A 206 -15.79 3.80 -5.46
C CYS A 206 -16.08 4.27 -6.87
N ILE A 207 -17.35 4.22 -7.32
CA ILE A 207 -17.80 4.50 -8.70
C ILE A 207 -17.26 3.48 -9.73
N SER A 208 -16.24 2.71 -9.37
CA SER A 208 -15.84 1.43 -9.94
C SER A 208 -16.31 0.26 -9.07
N THR A 209 -16.21 -0.96 -9.61
CA THR A 209 -16.55 -2.20 -8.91
C THR A 209 -15.29 -2.81 -8.29
N VAL A 210 -15.27 -2.96 -6.97
CA VAL A 210 -14.17 -3.63 -6.26
C VAL A 210 -14.19 -5.14 -6.57
N GLY A 211 -13.11 -5.64 -7.16
CA GLY A 211 -12.91 -7.06 -7.40
C GLY A 211 -12.32 -7.75 -6.18
N VAL A 212 -12.70 -9.02 -5.95
CA VAL A 212 -12.13 -9.85 -4.90
C VAL A 212 -11.99 -11.29 -5.40
N ARG A 213 -10.76 -11.79 -5.47
CA ARG A 213 -10.44 -13.17 -5.84
C ARG A 213 -10.08 -13.98 -4.59
N ARG A 214 -10.74 -15.12 -4.40
CA ARG A 214 -10.67 -15.93 -3.17
C ARG A 214 -10.44 -17.42 -3.39
N ASP A 215 -10.44 -17.89 -4.63
CA ASP A 215 -10.27 -19.32 -4.98
C ASP A 215 -8.91 -19.89 -4.54
N LEU A 216 -7.91 -19.03 -4.32
CA LEU A 216 -6.58 -19.40 -3.82
C LEU A 216 -6.42 -19.18 -2.32
N TYR A 217 -7.49 -18.80 -1.60
CA TYR A 217 -7.46 -18.44 -0.19
C TYR A 217 -8.51 -19.22 0.60
N ASP A 218 -8.07 -20.24 1.31
CA ASP A 218 -8.96 -21.23 1.95
C ASP A 218 -9.81 -20.66 3.11
N LYS A 219 -9.35 -19.57 3.76
CA LYS A 219 -10.02 -19.02 4.93
C LYS A 219 -11.22 -18.15 4.55
N SER A 220 -12.28 -18.25 5.34
CA SER A 220 -13.43 -17.36 5.24
C SER A 220 -13.02 -15.93 5.59
N LEU A 221 -13.31 -14.96 4.70
CA LEU A 221 -13.01 -13.54 4.96
C LEU A 221 -13.75 -12.95 6.17
N LYS A 222 -14.79 -13.63 6.66
CA LYS A 222 -15.49 -13.25 7.90
C LYS A 222 -14.67 -13.51 9.15
N GLU A 223 -13.75 -14.48 9.08
CA GLU A 223 -12.97 -14.97 10.21
C GLU A 223 -11.56 -14.36 10.24
N VAL A 224 -11.07 -13.88 9.10
CA VAL A 224 -9.75 -13.23 8.99
C VAL A 224 -9.86 -11.77 9.37
N ARG A 225 -9.00 -11.31 10.28
CA ARG A 225 -9.00 -9.93 10.76
C ARG A 225 -8.20 -9.05 9.81
N VAL A 226 -8.60 -7.79 9.71
CA VAL A 226 -7.84 -6.79 8.94
C VAL A 226 -6.45 -6.60 9.56
N THR A 227 -6.34 -6.70 10.88
CA THR A 227 -5.07 -6.61 11.62
C THR A 227 -4.10 -7.76 11.36
N ASP A 228 -4.52 -8.81 10.64
CA ASP A 228 -3.62 -9.90 10.24
C ASP A 228 -2.69 -9.47 9.07
N PHE A 229 -3.05 -8.40 8.35
CA PHE A 229 -2.26 -7.82 7.26
C PHE A 229 -1.88 -6.35 7.51
N PHE A 230 -2.75 -5.59 8.18
CA PHE A 230 -2.52 -4.18 8.49
C PHE A 230 -2.03 -4.00 9.92
N GLY A 231 -1.20 -2.98 10.14
CA GLY A 231 -0.93 -2.51 11.50
C GLY A 231 -2.16 -1.80 12.10
N ALA A 232 -2.27 -1.78 13.43
CA ALA A 232 -3.21 -0.88 14.10
C ALA A 232 -2.62 0.54 14.22
N ARG A 233 -3.51 1.53 14.35
CA ARG A 233 -3.15 2.93 14.55
C ARG A 233 -2.23 3.08 15.76
N ARG A 234 -1.09 3.76 15.57
CA ARG A 234 -0.29 4.30 16.68
C ARG A 234 -0.78 5.72 16.95
N TYR A 235 -1.14 6.02 18.20
CA TYR A 235 -1.19 7.42 18.62
C TYR A 235 0.25 7.93 18.66
N ALA A 236 0.63 8.73 17.67
CA ALA A 236 1.77 9.63 17.84
C ALA A 236 1.33 10.65 18.88
N HIS A 237 1.90 10.60 20.09
CA HIS A 237 1.76 11.72 21.01
C HIS A 237 2.42 12.92 20.33
N PRO A 238 1.70 14.02 20.04
CA PRO A 238 2.36 15.23 19.59
C PRO A 238 3.34 15.63 20.69
N PHE A 239 4.62 15.80 20.33
CA PHE A 239 5.63 16.31 21.25
C PHE A 239 5.12 17.63 21.82
N ASN A 240 4.85 17.64 23.12
CA ASN A 240 4.40 18.83 23.81
C ASN A 240 5.66 19.56 24.30
N SER A 241 5.93 20.75 23.79
CA SER A 241 7.10 21.55 24.18
C SER A 241 7.16 21.90 25.67
N ASN A 242 6.08 21.63 26.42
CA ASN A 242 5.99 21.80 27.87
C ASN A 242 6.65 20.67 28.69
N ASP A 243 7.09 19.57 28.07
CA ASP A 243 7.75 18.46 28.78
C ASP A 243 9.22 18.75 29.16
N PHE A 244 9.75 19.92 28.77
CA PHE A 244 11.06 20.42 29.18
C PHE A 244 10.97 21.79 29.89
N ASN A 245 10.29 21.84 31.03
CA ASN A 245 10.64 22.84 32.05
C ASN A 245 11.89 22.35 32.80
N PHE A 246 13.04 22.46 32.14
CA PHE A 246 14.34 22.29 32.81
C PHE A 246 14.59 23.55 33.64
N ASP A 247 14.56 23.40 34.97
CA ASP A 247 14.82 24.47 35.92
C ASP A 247 16.31 24.82 35.95
N TRP A 248 16.66 25.92 35.30
CA TRP A 248 18.03 26.45 35.24
C TRP A 248 18.52 27.06 36.56
N SER A 249 17.73 27.05 37.65
CA SER A 249 18.12 27.64 38.94
C SER A 249 19.02 26.76 39.81
N THR A 250 19.45 25.59 39.32
CA THR A 250 20.29 24.64 40.06
C THR A 250 21.72 24.47 39.53
N LEU A 251 22.22 25.41 38.72
CA LEU A 251 23.64 25.54 38.39
C LEU A 251 24.33 26.61 39.23
#